data_AF-A0A2P2I776-F1
#
_entry.id   AF-A0A2P2I776-F1
#
_cell.length_a   1.000
_cell.length_b   1.000
_cell.length_c   1.000
_cell.angle_alpha   90.00
_cell.angle_beta   90.00
_cell.angle_gamma   90.00
#
_symmetry.space_group_name_H-M   'P 1'
#
loop_
_entity.id
_entity.type
_entity.pdbx_description
1 polymer ?
#
loop_
_entity_poly.entity_id
_entity_poly.type
_entity_poly.pdbx_seq_one_letter_code
_entity_poly.pdbx_strand_id
1 'polypeptide(L)'
;MDETYVINQVKEDSCFVTQDFNAEMKKARLKPPDNDLLRDYVLPDFTSIKRGFLRSLEESDGKSPNGEQLIRLNNERFSVPELLFRPSDVGVQQMGISEAIVDAISRCPTETQPHLYRNIFLTGGNCNFPGFRDRVYSDVRSMAPAEYQVNVSLSKAPSLYAWHGAAAVSQSAQFPELLVTRDDWEENGYSACAARFTI
;
A
#
# COMPACT_ATOMS: atom_id res chain seq x y z
N MET A 1 10.94 -4.06 24.05
CA MET A 1 9.61 -4.61 23.76
C MET A 1 9.00 -3.66 22.74
N ASP A 2 8.80 -4.15 21.52
CA ASP A 2 9.09 -3.44 20.26
C ASP A 2 8.36 -2.12 20.01
N GLU A 3 9.08 -0.99 20.12
CA GLU A 3 8.63 0.33 19.63
C GLU A 3 8.16 0.24 18.17
N THR A 4 8.83 -0.59 17.36
CA THR A 4 8.49 -0.87 15.96
C THR A 4 7.07 -1.40 15.79
N TYR A 5 6.56 -2.19 16.73
CA TYR A 5 5.21 -2.74 16.65
C TYR A 5 4.16 -1.64 16.83
N VAL A 6 4.34 -0.78 17.84
CA VAL A 6 3.42 0.34 18.10
C VAL A 6 3.44 1.34 16.94
N ILE A 7 4.62 1.66 16.40
CA ILE A 7 4.73 2.55 15.24
C ILE A 7 4.09 1.94 13.98
N ASN A 8 4.19 0.63 13.78
CA ASN A 8 3.47 -0.03 12.68
C ASN A 8 1.96 0.10 12.83
N GLN A 9 1.41 -0.05 14.03
CA GLN A 9 -0.02 0.17 14.28
C GLN A 9 -0.42 1.63 14.04
N VAL A 10 0.36 2.58 14.54
CA VAL A 10 0.14 4.01 14.28
C VAL A 10 0.11 4.28 12.79
N LYS A 11 1.05 3.74 12.02
CA LYS A 11 1.10 3.86 10.57
C LYS A 11 -0.16 3.28 9.91
N GLU A 12 -0.55 2.07 10.27
CA GLU A 12 -1.72 1.39 9.68
C GLU A 12 -3.05 2.08 10.01
N ASP A 13 -3.17 2.64 11.21
CA ASP A 13 -4.41 3.29 11.66
C ASP A 13 -4.54 4.75 11.21
N SER A 14 -3.42 5.46 11.09
CA SER A 14 -3.43 6.92 10.93
C SER A 14 -3.05 7.41 9.55
N CYS A 15 -2.20 6.67 8.82
CA CYS A 15 -1.63 7.16 7.58
C CYS A 15 -2.56 6.98 6.38
N PHE A 16 -2.46 7.88 5.42
CA PHE A 16 -3.27 7.88 4.21
C PHE A 16 -2.52 8.56 3.06
N VAL A 17 -2.96 8.30 1.83
CA VAL A 17 -2.38 8.92 0.63
C VAL A 17 -3.24 10.12 0.22
N THR A 18 -2.57 11.26 0.06
CA THR A 18 -3.20 12.50 -0.43
C THR A 18 -3.19 12.56 -1.97
N GLN A 19 -4.17 13.27 -2.54
CA GLN A 19 -4.20 13.60 -3.97
C GLN A 19 -3.43 14.90 -4.29
N ASP A 20 -3.36 15.83 -3.34
CA ASP A 20 -2.60 17.08 -3.47
C ASP A 20 -1.78 17.31 -2.20
N PHE A 21 -0.52 16.92 -2.29
CA PHE A 21 0.44 17.06 -1.19
C PHE A 21 0.62 18.53 -0.75
N ASN A 22 0.66 19.47 -1.70
CA ASN A 22 0.91 20.86 -1.39
C ASN A 22 -0.29 21.52 -0.70
N ALA A 23 -1.51 21.18 -1.12
CA ALA A 23 -2.73 21.63 -0.45
C ALA A 23 -2.79 21.12 1.00
N GLU A 24 -2.56 19.82 1.21
CA GLU A 24 -2.56 19.24 2.56
C GLU A 24 -1.44 19.80 3.45
N MET A 25 -0.24 20.03 2.90
CA MET A 25 0.84 20.71 3.63
C MET A 25 0.49 22.14 4.04
N LYS A 26 -0.27 22.88 3.23
CA LYS A 26 -0.78 24.21 3.62
C LYS A 26 -1.80 24.10 4.74
N LYS A 27 -2.73 23.15 4.65
CA LYS A 27 -3.77 22.89 5.66
C LYS A 27 -3.17 22.46 7.00
N ALA A 28 -2.13 21.61 6.98
CA ALA A 28 -1.43 21.14 8.17
C ALA A 28 -0.75 22.26 8.99
N ARG A 29 -0.52 23.43 8.39
CA ARG A 29 0.02 24.63 9.07
C ARG A 29 -1.05 25.46 9.78
N LEU A 30 -2.32 25.22 9.48
CA LEU A 30 -3.44 25.93 10.10
C LEU A 30 -3.68 25.41 11.52
N LYS A 31 -4.40 26.21 12.31
CA LYS A 31 -4.88 25.80 13.64
C LYS A 31 -6.28 25.19 13.51
N PRO A 32 -6.70 24.34 14.46
CA PRO A 32 -8.10 23.95 14.56
C PRO A 32 -9.02 25.19 14.64
N PRO A 33 -10.21 25.18 14.02
CA PRO A 33 -10.86 24.04 13.35
C PRO A 33 -10.45 23.81 11.89
N ASP A 34 -9.70 24.73 11.27
CA ASP A 34 -9.36 24.65 9.83
C ASP A 34 -8.36 23.53 9.50
N ASN A 35 -7.66 23.01 10.52
CA ASN A 35 -6.80 21.84 10.43
C ASN A 35 -7.51 20.59 10.98
N ASP A 36 -8.12 19.82 10.09
CA ASP A 36 -8.77 18.53 10.36
C ASP A 36 -7.82 17.31 10.19
N LEU A 37 -6.54 17.57 9.93
CA LEU A 37 -5.50 16.55 9.77
C LEU A 37 -4.94 16.12 11.11
N LEU A 38 -5.00 17.02 12.10
CA LEU A 38 -4.52 16.79 13.45
C LEU A 38 -5.33 15.67 14.14
N ARG A 39 -4.63 14.67 14.67
CA ARG A 39 -5.21 13.54 15.40
C ARG A 39 -4.38 13.21 16.62
N ASP A 40 -5.03 12.90 17.73
CA ASP A 40 -4.35 12.33 18.88
C ASP A 40 -4.46 10.79 18.84
N TYR A 41 -3.33 10.10 18.92
CA TYR A 41 -3.25 8.64 19.02
C TYR A 41 -2.94 8.24 20.45
N VAL A 42 -3.80 7.40 21.03
CA VAL A 42 -3.65 6.87 22.39
C VAL A 42 -2.67 5.70 22.35
N LEU A 43 -1.58 5.79 23.10
CA LEU A 43 -0.59 4.73 23.18
C LEU A 43 -1.09 3.58 24.08
N PRO A 44 -0.72 2.32 23.75
CA PRO A 44 -0.96 1.21 24.65
C PRO A 44 -0.10 1.34 25.91
N ASP A 45 -0.74 1.26 27.07
CA ASP A 45 -0.06 1.16 28.38
C ASP A 45 0.22 -0.31 28.79
N PHE A 46 -0.25 -1.27 27.97
CA PHE A 46 -0.20 -2.71 28.17
C PHE A 46 -0.81 -3.22 29.48
N THR A 47 -1.50 -2.37 30.25
CA THR A 47 -2.22 -2.74 31.46
C THR A 47 -3.71 -2.70 31.19
N SER A 48 -4.23 -1.53 30.80
CA SER A 48 -5.62 -1.28 30.45
C SER A 48 -5.83 -1.27 28.93
N ILE A 49 -4.88 -0.71 28.18
CA ILE A 49 -4.91 -0.55 26.73
C ILE A 49 -3.84 -1.46 26.13
N LYS A 50 -4.27 -2.57 25.54
CA LYS A 50 -3.37 -3.54 24.87
C LYS A 50 -2.97 -3.13 23.46
N ARG A 51 -3.82 -2.35 22.79
CA ARG A 51 -3.61 -1.83 21.43
C ARG A 51 -4.00 -0.35 21.42
N GLY A 52 -3.11 0.49 20.90
CA GLY A 52 -3.43 1.90 20.73
C GLY A 52 -4.56 2.12 19.73
N PHE A 53 -5.08 3.34 19.71
CA PHE A 53 -6.15 3.73 18.79
C PHE A 53 -6.13 5.23 18.52
N LEU A 54 -6.73 5.62 17.40
CA LEU A 54 -6.82 6.99 16.95
C LEU A 54 -8.10 7.64 17.50
N ARG A 55 -8.00 8.84 18.09
CA ARG A 55 -9.18 9.59 18.56
C ARG A 55 -9.89 10.33 17.44
N SER A 56 -11.18 10.57 17.64
CA SER A 56 -11.96 11.43 16.75
C SER A 56 -11.44 12.89 16.79
N LEU A 57 -11.84 13.72 15.81
CA LEU A 57 -11.43 15.14 15.80
C LEU A 57 -11.96 15.87 17.02
N GLU A 58 -13.20 15.56 17.38
CA GLU A 58 -13.96 16.19 18.45
C GLU A 58 -13.30 15.94 19.82
N GLU A 59 -12.65 14.79 19.98
CA GLU A 59 -11.95 14.37 21.20
C GLU A 59 -10.45 14.72 21.20
N SER A 60 -9.93 15.27 20.10
CA SER A 60 -8.50 15.61 19.95
C SER A 60 -8.20 17.00 20.50
N ASP A 61 -8.29 17.16 21.83
CA ASP A 61 -8.00 18.42 22.54
C ASP A 61 -6.58 18.47 23.14
N GLY A 62 -5.80 17.40 22.97
CA GLY A 62 -4.43 17.26 23.51
C GLY A 62 -4.38 16.90 24.98
N LYS A 63 -5.53 16.59 25.57
CA LYS A 63 -5.64 16.13 26.95
C LYS A 63 -6.17 14.71 26.94
N SER A 64 -5.73 13.95 27.93
CA SER A 64 -6.24 12.60 28.12
C SER A 64 -7.23 12.57 29.27
N PRO A 65 -8.49 12.13 29.06
CA PRO A 65 -9.50 12.08 30.11
C PRO A 65 -9.06 11.25 31.31
N ASN A 66 -8.32 10.16 31.09
CA ASN A 66 -7.87 9.24 32.14
C ASN A 66 -6.35 9.24 32.31
N GLY A 67 -5.65 10.28 31.84
CA GLY A 67 -4.19 10.39 31.95
C GLY A 67 -3.41 9.45 31.01
N GLU A 68 -4.04 8.90 29.98
CA GLU A 68 -3.37 8.09 28.96
C GLU A 68 -2.28 8.88 28.22
N GLN A 69 -1.24 8.18 27.76
CA GLN A 69 -0.18 8.79 26.98
C GLN A 69 -0.63 8.99 25.52
N LEU A 70 -0.47 10.20 25.01
CA LEU A 70 -0.91 10.59 23.68
C LEU A 70 0.27 10.96 22.79
N ILE A 71 0.20 10.60 21.51
CA ILE A 71 1.02 11.18 20.45
C ILE A 71 0.12 11.98 19.53
N ARG A 72 0.44 13.26 19.35
CA ARG A 72 -0.24 14.12 18.39
C ARG A 72 0.36 13.95 17.00
N LEU A 73 -0.48 13.58 16.06
CA LEU A 73 -0.14 13.36 14.66
C LEU A 73 -0.74 14.45 13.78
N ASN A 74 0.00 14.89 12.76
CA ASN A 74 -0.44 15.89 11.79
C ASN A 74 0.03 15.51 10.37
N ASN A 75 1.07 16.16 9.84
CA ASN A 75 1.51 16.01 8.46
C ASN A 75 2.20 14.66 8.17
N GLU A 76 2.78 14.03 9.19
CA GLU A 76 3.38 12.69 9.09
C GLU A 76 2.41 11.62 8.57
N ARG A 77 1.10 11.82 8.79
CA ARG A 77 0.04 10.90 8.36
C ARG A 77 -0.03 10.76 6.84
N PHE A 78 0.30 11.80 6.09
CA PHE A 78 0.31 11.75 4.62
C PHE A 78 1.71 11.89 4.03
N SER A 79 2.68 12.47 4.74
CA SER A 79 4.05 12.57 4.24
C SER A 79 4.78 11.24 4.23
N VAL A 80 4.46 10.31 5.14
CA VAL A 80 5.09 8.97 5.15
C VAL A 80 4.69 8.16 3.91
N PRO A 81 3.39 8.01 3.56
CA PRO A 81 3.01 7.33 2.31
C PRO A 81 3.44 8.06 1.04
N GLU A 82 3.61 9.39 1.05
CA GLU A 82 4.08 10.16 -0.12
C GLU A 82 5.47 9.68 -0.59
N LEU A 83 6.30 9.13 0.29
CA LEU A 83 7.62 8.59 -0.09
C LEU A 83 7.55 7.43 -1.09
N LEU A 84 6.42 6.74 -1.19
CA LEU A 84 6.18 5.72 -2.23
C LEU A 84 6.00 6.35 -3.63
N PHE A 85 5.58 7.62 -3.68
CA PHE A 85 5.32 8.38 -4.90
C PHE A 85 6.45 9.36 -5.21
N ARG A 86 7.14 9.88 -4.19
CA ARG A 86 8.21 10.88 -4.28
C ARG A 86 9.36 10.55 -3.31
N PRO A 87 10.14 9.49 -3.57
CA PRO A 87 11.28 9.12 -2.71
C PRO A 87 12.39 10.19 -2.71
N SER A 88 12.46 11.03 -3.75
CA SER A 88 13.43 12.13 -3.87
C SER A 88 13.33 13.15 -2.73
N ASP A 89 12.17 13.30 -2.10
CA ASP A 89 11.93 14.28 -1.03
C ASP A 89 12.76 13.99 0.22
N VAL A 90 13.22 12.75 0.39
CA VAL A 90 14.14 12.31 1.45
C VAL A 90 15.55 11.99 0.92
N GLY A 91 15.86 12.44 -0.29
CA GLY A 91 17.16 12.24 -0.93
C GLY A 91 17.37 10.86 -1.55
N VAL A 92 16.34 10.02 -1.61
CA VAL A 92 16.41 8.71 -2.27
C VAL A 92 16.19 8.90 -3.76
N GLN A 93 17.25 8.69 -4.56
CA GLN A 93 17.24 8.86 -6.01
C GLN A 93 16.62 7.66 -6.72
N GLN A 94 15.32 7.43 -6.52
CA GLN A 94 14.55 6.38 -7.18
C GLN A 94 13.28 6.96 -7.82
N MET A 95 12.67 6.21 -8.73
CA MET A 95 11.36 6.55 -9.27
C MET A 95 10.26 6.32 -8.24
N GLY A 96 9.22 7.14 -8.27
CA GLY A 96 7.97 6.84 -7.57
C GLY A 96 7.26 5.64 -8.17
N ILE A 97 6.35 5.01 -7.42
CA ILE A 97 5.61 3.84 -7.91
C ILE A 97 4.82 4.12 -9.19
N SER A 98 4.19 5.29 -9.30
CA SER A 98 3.42 5.68 -10.49
C SER A 98 4.31 5.82 -11.73
N GLU A 99 5.51 6.40 -11.57
CA GLU A 99 6.50 6.54 -12.64
C GLU A 99 7.05 5.17 -13.04
N ALA A 100 7.35 4.31 -12.07
CA ALA A 100 7.83 2.96 -12.32
C ALA A 100 6.82 2.10 -13.08
N ILE A 101 5.51 2.26 -12.83
CA ILE A 101 4.45 1.59 -13.61
C ILE A 101 4.51 2.02 -15.08
N VAL A 102 4.61 3.32 -15.34
CA VAL A 102 4.65 3.86 -16.71
C VAL A 102 5.93 3.43 -17.42
N ASP A 103 7.08 3.53 -16.75
CA ASP A 103 8.37 3.09 -17.27
C ASP A 103 8.33 1.59 -17.63
N ALA A 104 7.81 0.74 -16.75
CA ALA A 104 7.69 -0.69 -17.00
C ALA A 104 6.81 -1.00 -18.22
N ILE A 105 5.64 -0.34 -18.34
CA ILE A 105 4.76 -0.52 -19.50
C ILE A 105 5.43 -0.01 -20.78
N SER A 106 6.17 1.10 -20.72
CA SER A 106 6.86 1.66 -21.90
C SER A 106 7.94 0.74 -22.48
N ARG A 107 8.52 -0.13 -21.63
CA ARG A 107 9.52 -1.14 -22.04
C ARG A 107 8.88 -2.38 -22.69
N CYS A 108 7.56 -2.54 -22.57
CA CYS A 108 6.84 -3.62 -23.25
C CYS A 108 6.57 -3.27 -24.74
N PRO A 109 6.40 -4.28 -25.61
CA PRO A 109 6.04 -4.07 -27.01
C PRO A 109 4.83 -3.16 -27.15
N THR A 110 4.90 -2.20 -28.08
CA THR A 110 3.90 -1.13 -28.25
C THR A 110 2.48 -1.66 -28.40
N GLU A 111 2.32 -2.81 -29.07
CA GLU A 111 1.03 -3.47 -29.30
C GLU A 111 0.37 -3.95 -27.99
N THR A 112 1.16 -4.23 -26.95
CA THR A 112 0.66 -4.74 -25.67
C THR A 112 0.35 -3.62 -24.67
N GLN A 113 0.95 -2.44 -24.84
CA GLN A 113 0.82 -1.32 -23.91
C GLN A 113 -0.65 -0.90 -23.63
N PRO A 114 -1.55 -0.77 -24.63
CA PRO A 114 -2.94 -0.41 -24.37
C PRO A 114 -3.64 -1.43 -23.46
N HIS A 115 -3.30 -2.72 -23.61
CA HIS A 115 -3.86 -3.79 -22.78
C HIS A 115 -3.32 -3.72 -21.35
N LEU A 116 -2.05 -3.37 -21.17
CA LEU A 116 -1.44 -3.22 -19.85
C LEU A 116 -2.03 -2.03 -19.08
N TYR A 117 -2.16 -0.85 -19.72
CA TYR A 117 -2.77 0.33 -19.10
C TYR A 117 -4.23 0.09 -18.67
N ARG A 118 -4.97 -0.72 -19.43
CA ARG A 118 -6.36 -1.06 -19.12
C ARG A 118 -6.49 -2.06 -17.95
N ASN A 119 -5.43 -2.78 -17.61
CA ASN A 119 -5.47 -3.89 -16.66
C ASN A 119 -4.40 -3.74 -15.56
N ILE A 120 -4.36 -2.58 -14.90
CA ILE A 120 -3.51 -2.40 -13.72
C ILE A 120 -4.27 -2.93 -12.49
N PHE A 121 -3.66 -3.90 -11.79
CA PHE A 121 -4.23 -4.51 -10.59
C PHE A 121 -3.30 -4.30 -9.39
N LEU A 122 -3.81 -3.64 -8.35
CA LEU A 122 -3.08 -3.32 -7.13
C LEU A 122 -3.30 -4.39 -6.05
N THR A 123 -2.19 -4.87 -5.49
CA THR A 123 -2.15 -5.91 -4.46
C THR A 123 -0.99 -5.64 -3.48
N GLY A 124 -1.00 -6.31 -2.32
CA GLY A 124 0.01 -6.16 -1.26
C GLY A 124 -0.36 -5.15 -0.16
N GLY A 125 0.44 -5.14 0.91
CA GLY A 125 0.12 -4.44 2.16
C GLY A 125 0.04 -2.91 2.04
N ASN A 126 0.92 -2.29 1.26
CA ASN A 126 0.93 -0.83 1.07
C ASN A 126 -0.30 -0.31 0.32
N CYS A 127 -0.99 -1.17 -0.44
CA CYS A 127 -2.21 -0.80 -1.13
C CYS A 127 -3.42 -0.61 -0.18
N ASN A 128 -3.28 -0.92 1.12
CA ASN A 128 -4.32 -0.67 2.13
C ASN A 128 -4.40 0.80 2.56
N PHE A 129 -3.41 1.65 2.23
CA PHE A 129 -3.53 3.06 2.57
C PHE A 129 -4.75 3.69 1.88
N PRO A 130 -5.63 4.39 2.62
CA PRO A 130 -6.74 5.10 2.01
C PRO A 130 -6.25 6.08 0.94
N GLY A 131 -6.93 6.13 -0.21
CA GLY A 131 -6.57 6.99 -1.34
C GLY A 131 -5.45 6.47 -2.25
N PHE A 132 -4.81 5.34 -1.92
CA PHE A 132 -3.67 4.80 -2.70
C PHE A 132 -4.05 4.51 -4.16
N ARG A 133 -5.17 3.80 -4.39
CA ARG A 133 -5.64 3.47 -5.74
C ARG A 133 -5.92 4.69 -6.58
N ASP A 134 -6.57 5.69 -6.00
CA ASP A 134 -6.97 6.90 -6.73
C ASP A 134 -5.76 7.76 -7.08
N ARG A 135 -4.76 7.81 -6.18
CA ARG A 135 -3.49 8.49 -6.46
C ARG A 135 -2.74 7.82 -7.61
N VAL A 136 -2.59 6.48 -7.56
CA VAL A 136 -1.97 5.71 -8.65
C VAL A 136 -2.71 5.94 -9.98
N TYR A 137 -4.04 5.89 -9.97
CA TYR A 137 -4.84 6.16 -11.16
C TYR A 137 -4.57 7.56 -11.73
N SER A 138 -4.63 8.59 -10.89
CA SER A 138 -4.43 9.99 -11.29
C SER A 138 -3.05 10.20 -11.90
N ASP A 139 -2.01 9.76 -11.20
CA ASP A 139 -0.62 9.92 -11.64
C ASP A 139 -0.37 9.16 -12.96
N VAL A 140 -0.74 7.88 -13.04
CA VAL A 140 -0.54 7.06 -14.26
C VAL A 140 -1.33 7.64 -15.43
N ARG A 141 -2.57 8.08 -15.22
CA ARG A 141 -3.40 8.72 -16.26
C ARG A 141 -2.75 10.00 -16.79
N SER A 142 -2.12 10.79 -15.92
CA SER A 142 -1.45 12.04 -16.34
C SER A 142 -0.25 11.80 -17.26
N MET A 143 0.40 10.64 -17.15
CA MET A 143 1.59 10.27 -17.93
C MET A 143 1.30 9.37 -19.13
N ALA A 144 0.16 8.66 -19.12
CA ALA A 144 -0.20 7.74 -20.20
C ALA A 144 -0.67 8.47 -21.47
N PRO A 145 -0.43 7.92 -22.68
CA PRO A 145 -0.99 8.42 -23.94
C PRO A 145 -2.50 8.59 -23.89
N ALA A 146 -3.02 9.69 -24.44
CA ALA A 146 -4.42 10.10 -24.29
C ALA A 146 -5.42 9.08 -24.87
N GLU A 147 -5.00 8.38 -25.92
CA GLU A 147 -5.75 7.34 -26.62
C GLU A 147 -5.88 6.03 -25.81
N TYR A 148 -4.98 5.78 -24.87
CA TYR A 148 -5.01 4.56 -24.07
C TYR A 148 -6.01 4.69 -22.94
N GLN A 149 -6.84 3.67 -22.72
CA GLN A 149 -7.72 3.65 -21.56
C GLN A 149 -6.93 3.16 -20.34
N VAL A 150 -6.77 4.02 -19.33
CA VAL A 150 -6.17 3.63 -18.06
C VAL A 150 -7.28 3.11 -17.14
N ASN A 151 -7.04 1.95 -16.54
CA ASN A 151 -7.91 1.41 -15.49
C ASN A 151 -7.06 0.74 -14.41
N VAL A 152 -7.30 1.16 -13.17
CA VAL A 152 -6.62 0.69 -11.98
C VAL A 152 -7.67 0.07 -11.06
N SER A 153 -7.48 -1.19 -10.72
CA SER A 153 -8.33 -1.97 -9.83
C SER A 153 -7.58 -2.33 -8.56
N LEU A 154 -8.30 -2.41 -7.43
CA LEU A 154 -7.74 -2.73 -6.12
C LEU A 154 -8.56 -3.87 -5.51
N SER A 155 -7.88 -4.90 -5.02
CA SER A 155 -8.52 -5.98 -4.25
C SER A 155 -9.16 -5.46 -2.97
N LYS A 156 -10.27 -6.08 -2.53
CA LYS A 156 -10.87 -5.79 -1.20
C LYS A 156 -9.95 -6.19 -0.03
N ALA A 157 -9.05 -7.15 -0.25
CA ALA A 157 -8.07 -7.61 0.71
C ALA A 157 -6.72 -7.75 0.01
N PRO A 158 -6.03 -6.64 -0.31
CA PRO A 158 -4.84 -6.66 -1.15
C PRO A 158 -3.69 -7.43 -0.50
N SER A 159 -3.55 -7.41 0.84
CA SER A 159 -2.53 -8.20 1.54
C SER A 159 -2.70 -9.72 1.42
N LEU A 160 -3.95 -10.20 1.29
CA LEU A 160 -4.29 -11.62 1.25
C LEU A 160 -4.54 -12.14 -0.17
N TYR A 161 -4.45 -11.27 -1.18
CA TYR A 161 -4.88 -11.62 -2.53
C TYR A 161 -4.08 -12.77 -3.14
N ALA A 162 -2.77 -12.83 -2.89
CA ALA A 162 -1.94 -13.95 -3.34
C ALA A 162 -2.38 -15.28 -2.72
N TRP A 163 -2.76 -15.28 -1.43
CA TRP A 163 -3.28 -16.46 -0.75
C TRP A 163 -4.62 -16.89 -1.33
N HIS A 164 -5.53 -15.94 -1.60
CA HIS A 164 -6.80 -16.25 -2.27
C HIS A 164 -6.59 -16.83 -3.67
N GLY A 165 -5.63 -16.29 -4.43
CA GLY A 165 -5.24 -16.83 -5.74
C GLY A 165 -4.74 -18.26 -5.64
N ALA A 166 -3.83 -18.55 -4.69
CA ALA A 166 -3.33 -19.90 -4.47
C ALA A 166 -4.44 -20.89 -4.06
N ALA A 167 -5.36 -20.46 -3.18
CA ALA A 167 -6.51 -21.26 -2.77
C ALA A 167 -7.48 -21.56 -3.94
N ALA A 168 -7.64 -20.61 -4.86
CA ALA A 168 -8.45 -20.83 -6.06
C ALA A 168 -7.76 -21.79 -7.05
N VAL A 169 -6.44 -21.64 -7.24
CA VAL A 169 -5.66 -22.53 -8.12
C VAL A 169 -5.65 -23.97 -7.58
N SER A 170 -5.51 -24.16 -6.26
CA SER A 170 -5.50 -25.51 -5.67
C SER A 170 -6.82 -26.27 -5.80
N GLN A 171 -7.93 -25.55 -6.03
CA GLN A 171 -9.25 -26.13 -6.26
C GLN A 171 -9.56 -26.31 -7.76
N SER A 172 -8.67 -25.88 -8.65
CA SER A 172 -8.88 -25.98 -10.09
C SER A 172 -8.66 -27.41 -10.60
N ALA A 173 -9.37 -27.79 -11.66
CA ALA A 173 -9.19 -29.10 -12.30
C ALA A 173 -7.77 -29.30 -12.89
N GLN A 174 -7.06 -28.20 -13.18
CA GLN A 174 -5.70 -28.21 -13.71
C GLN A 174 -4.64 -28.37 -12.61
N PHE A 175 -5.01 -28.25 -11.33
CA PHE A 175 -4.05 -28.28 -10.24
C PHE A 175 -3.16 -29.53 -10.22
N PRO A 176 -3.68 -30.77 -10.43
CA PRO A 176 -2.83 -31.96 -10.44
C PRO A 176 -1.74 -31.92 -11.52
N GLU A 177 -2.00 -31.27 -12.65
CA GLU A 177 -1.01 -31.11 -13.72
C GLU A 177 0.10 -30.15 -13.27
N LEU A 178 -0.19 -29.18 -12.42
CA LEU A 178 0.79 -28.19 -11.97
C LEU A 178 1.74 -28.69 -10.87
N LEU A 179 1.58 -29.92 -10.39
CA LEU A 179 2.38 -30.48 -9.30
C LEU A 179 3.68 -31.11 -9.81
N VAL A 180 4.71 -31.07 -8.97
CA VAL A 180 5.90 -31.92 -9.09
C VAL A 180 5.81 -32.95 -7.98
N THR A 181 5.75 -34.23 -8.34
CA THR A 181 5.60 -35.32 -7.38
C THR A 181 6.93 -35.72 -6.76
N ARG A 182 6.88 -36.58 -5.75
CA ARG A 182 8.08 -37.16 -5.15
C ARG A 182 8.88 -37.99 -6.17
N ASP A 183 8.19 -38.76 -7.01
CA ASP A 183 8.85 -39.63 -8.00
C ASP A 183 9.56 -38.79 -9.06
N ASP A 184 8.93 -37.69 -9.52
CA ASP A 184 9.55 -36.74 -10.46
C ASP A 184 10.86 -36.14 -9.90
N TRP A 185 10.86 -35.84 -8.60
CA TRP A 185 12.04 -35.33 -7.89
C TRP A 185 13.11 -36.39 -7.69
N GLU A 186 12.75 -37.63 -7.34
CA GLU A 186 13.72 -38.71 -7.17
C GLU A 186 14.40 -39.08 -8.50
N GLU A 187 13.70 -38.95 -9.63
CA GLU A 187 14.26 -39.20 -10.97
C GLU A 187 15.11 -38.02 -11.50
N ASN A 188 14.60 -36.79 -11.40
CA ASN A 188 15.17 -35.63 -12.11
C ASN A 188 15.77 -34.57 -11.17
N GLY A 189 15.61 -34.71 -9.86
CA GLY A 189 16.06 -33.75 -8.85
C GLY A 189 15.51 -32.35 -9.08
N TYR A 190 16.36 -31.34 -8.85
CA TYR A 190 16.01 -29.93 -9.01
C TYR A 190 15.48 -29.57 -10.41
N SER A 191 15.92 -30.28 -11.45
CA SER A 191 15.49 -30.00 -12.82
C SER A 191 13.99 -30.22 -13.04
N ALA A 192 13.34 -31.12 -12.28
CA ALA A 192 11.88 -31.28 -12.32
C ALA A 192 11.16 -29.98 -11.93
N CYS A 193 11.61 -29.33 -10.87
CA CYS A 193 11.05 -28.06 -10.41
C CYS A 193 11.32 -26.93 -11.40
N ALA A 194 12.55 -26.79 -11.89
CA ALA A 194 12.93 -25.74 -12.83
C ALA A 194 12.25 -25.87 -14.20
N ALA A 195 11.97 -27.11 -14.64
CA ALA A 195 11.24 -27.36 -15.88
C ALA A 195 9.75 -27.05 -15.75
N ARG A 196 9.14 -27.26 -14.57
CA ARG A 196 7.70 -27.06 -14.36
C ARG A 196 7.36 -25.63 -13.96
N PHE A 197 8.13 -25.09 -13.03
CA PHE A 197 7.99 -23.74 -12.53
C PHE A 197 9.14 -22.94 -13.11
N THR A 198 8.86 -21.89 -13.87
CA THR A 198 9.87 -20.90 -14.24
C THR A 198 10.33 -20.18 -12.96
N ILE A 199 11.34 -20.75 -12.29
CA ILE A 199 12.01 -20.20 -11.10
C ILE A 199 13.36 -19.62 -11.52
#